data_AF-A0A9E4KG16-F1
#
_entry.id   AF-A0A9E4KG16-F1
#
_cell.length_a   1.000
_cell.length_b   1.000
_cell.length_c   1.000
_cell.angle_alpha   90.00
_cell.angle_beta   90.00
_cell.angle_gamma   90.00
#
_symmetry.space_group_name_H-M   'P 1'
#
loop_
_entity.id
_entity.type
_entity.pdbx_description
1 polymer ?
#
loop_
_entity_poly.entity_id
_entity_poly.type
_entity_poly.pdbx_seq_one_letter_code
_entity_poly.pdbx_strand_id
1 'polypeptide(L)'
;MGHLNRETLARLVGEDGSPEETNHIGDCTVCRSELAGLRDQTEALGNLPDLAPPPGDWPVLEARLRAEGLISDGRTDGIAGIHGGASRPGGWPGTWATRLRGSWMTAAAALIVFFGGAFTGAQFGSSSEETASAGGAVDALASVNSLTTPEETVEALLLTEARYISLRAHLEDLTVGGAGGAPVFDPHRRFVALEHVAAVSQAALRQLPGDPYLNGLLVSVMGEREATIRSISSTTGAY
;
A
#
# COMPACT_ATOMS: atom_id res chain seq x y z
N MET A 1 36.07 13.22 -24.64
CA MET A 1 35.61 11.91 -24.13
C MET A 1 34.11 12.01 -23.89
N GLY A 2 33.35 10.95 -24.17
CA GLY A 2 31.90 10.96 -23.94
C GLY A 2 31.54 11.01 -22.45
N HIS A 3 30.31 11.39 -22.14
CA HIS A 3 29.74 11.30 -20.80
C HIS A 3 29.53 9.83 -20.40
N LEU A 4 29.51 9.56 -19.10
CA LEU A 4 29.05 8.27 -18.58
C LEU A 4 27.57 8.07 -18.95
N ASN A 5 27.18 6.83 -19.24
CA ASN A 5 25.78 6.53 -19.47
C ASN A 5 24.98 6.59 -18.15
N ARG A 6 23.65 6.62 -18.27
CA ARG A 6 22.76 6.80 -17.13
C ARG A 6 22.76 5.58 -16.21
N GLU A 7 22.95 4.40 -16.76
CA GLU A 7 23.00 3.13 -16.05
C GLU A 7 24.22 3.06 -15.12
N THR A 8 25.38 3.51 -15.60
CA THR A 8 26.61 3.65 -14.82
C THR A 8 26.41 4.70 -13.72
N LEU A 9 25.84 5.87 -14.03
CA LEU A 9 25.57 6.88 -13.01
C LEU A 9 24.59 6.37 -11.93
N ALA A 10 23.57 5.60 -12.31
CA ALA A 10 22.64 4.98 -11.37
C ALA A 10 23.32 3.94 -10.47
N ARG A 11 24.22 3.12 -11.02
CA ARG A 11 25.04 2.17 -10.23
C ARG A 11 25.87 2.90 -9.17
N LEU A 12 26.49 4.03 -9.53
CA LEU A 12 27.34 4.85 -8.64
C LEU A 12 26.60 5.58 -7.52
N VAL A 13 25.27 5.50 -7.47
CA VAL A 13 24.48 5.98 -6.33
C VAL A 13 24.70 5.08 -5.12
N GLY A 14 24.75 3.75 -5.32
CA GLY A 14 24.85 2.75 -4.24
C GLY A 14 26.18 1.97 -4.20
N GLU A 15 26.97 2.01 -5.27
CA GLU A 15 28.25 1.29 -5.37
C GLU A 15 29.44 2.24 -5.56
N ASP A 16 30.61 1.79 -5.15
CA ASP A 16 31.86 2.49 -5.43
C ASP A 16 32.22 2.44 -6.93
N GLY A 17 32.73 3.55 -7.44
CA GLY A 17 33.18 3.66 -8.83
C GLY A 17 34.60 3.15 -9.04
N SER A 18 34.92 2.78 -10.28
CA SER A 18 36.30 2.54 -10.67
C SER A 18 37.12 3.84 -10.54
N PRO A 19 38.47 3.74 -10.47
CA PRO A 19 39.33 4.92 -10.45
C PRO A 19 39.11 5.85 -11.65
N GLU A 20 38.85 5.29 -12.84
CA GLU A 20 38.59 6.05 -14.06
C GLU A 20 37.25 6.80 -14.01
N GLU A 21 36.19 6.15 -13.51
CA GLU A 21 34.87 6.76 -13.33
C GLU A 21 34.93 7.90 -12.29
N THR A 22 35.65 7.67 -11.19
CA THR A 22 35.84 8.67 -10.13
C THR A 22 36.59 9.89 -10.66
N ASN A 23 37.65 9.67 -11.45
CA ASN A 23 38.40 10.74 -12.08
C ASN A 23 37.50 11.53 -13.06
N HIS A 24 36.70 10.83 -13.87
CA HIS A 24 35.75 11.47 -14.78
C HIS A 24 34.72 12.34 -14.06
N ILE A 25 34.15 11.89 -12.92
CA ILE A 25 33.21 12.68 -12.11
C ILE A 25 33.90 13.90 -11.46
N GLY A 26 35.19 13.74 -11.12
CA GLY A 26 36.05 14.83 -10.67
C GLY A 26 36.18 15.94 -11.72
N ASP A 27 36.29 15.57 -13.00
CA ASP A 27 36.54 16.53 -14.08
C ASP A 27 35.26 17.01 -14.80
N CYS A 28 34.22 16.18 -14.89
CA CYS A 28 33.01 16.45 -15.67
C CYS A 28 31.86 16.97 -14.79
N THR A 29 31.53 18.25 -14.95
CA THR A 29 30.43 18.89 -14.21
C THR A 29 29.05 18.31 -14.53
N VAL A 30 28.82 17.90 -15.79
CA VAL A 30 27.56 17.32 -16.23
C VAL A 30 27.29 16.01 -15.49
N CYS A 31 28.20 15.04 -15.58
CA CYS A 31 28.06 13.75 -14.90
C CYS A 31 28.01 13.91 -13.38
N ARG A 32 28.73 14.88 -12.81
CA ARG A 32 28.66 15.19 -11.38
C ARG A 32 27.27 15.70 -10.97
N SER A 33 26.68 16.62 -11.73
CA SER A 33 25.35 17.14 -11.45
C SER A 33 24.25 16.09 -11.62
N GLU A 34 24.37 15.22 -12.62
CA GLU A 34 23.43 14.12 -12.82
C GLU A 34 23.50 13.10 -11.67
N LEU A 35 24.71 12.71 -11.25
CA LEU A 35 24.89 11.81 -10.11
C LEU A 35 24.35 12.41 -8.81
N ALA A 36 24.58 13.71 -8.56
CA ALA A 36 24.01 14.39 -7.42
C ALA A 36 22.47 14.36 -7.44
N GLY A 37 21.85 14.67 -8.59
CA GLY A 37 20.40 14.60 -8.74
C GLY A 37 19.82 13.19 -8.52
N LEU A 38 20.53 12.14 -8.92
CA LEU A 38 20.12 10.75 -8.66
C LEU A 38 20.22 10.40 -7.16
N ARG A 39 21.24 10.90 -6.46
CA ARG A 39 21.40 10.73 -5.02
C ARG A 39 20.30 11.45 -4.24
N ASP A 40 20.01 12.69 -4.60
CA ASP A 40 18.94 13.48 -3.98
C ASP A 40 17.57 12.80 -4.15
N GLN A 41 17.29 12.24 -5.33
CA GLN A 41 16.06 11.46 -5.58
C GLN A 41 16.00 10.20 -4.71
N THR A 42 17.11 9.49 -4.58
CA THR A 42 17.18 8.27 -3.75
C THR A 42 16.97 8.60 -2.28
N GLU A 43 17.55 9.70 -1.79
CA GLU A 43 17.33 10.19 -0.43
C GLU A 43 15.87 10.61 -0.21
N ALA A 44 15.27 11.33 -1.16
CA ALA A 44 13.86 11.72 -1.08
C ALA A 44 12.92 10.51 -1.01
N LEU A 45 13.20 9.47 -1.80
CA LEU A 45 12.45 8.21 -1.76
C LEU A 45 12.67 7.43 -0.45
N GLY A 46 13.90 7.43 0.08
CA GLY A 46 14.22 6.79 1.35
C GLY A 46 13.57 7.46 2.56
N ASN A 47 13.15 8.73 2.45
CA ASN A 47 12.46 9.47 3.49
C ASN A 47 10.92 9.32 3.46
N LEU A 48 10.39 8.49 2.56
CA LEU A 48 8.95 8.18 2.55
C LEU A 48 8.57 7.39 3.81
N PRO A 49 7.32 7.55 4.32
CA PRO A 49 6.86 6.78 5.48
C PRO A 49 6.92 5.27 5.23
N ASP A 50 7.41 4.52 6.23
CA ASP A 50 7.38 3.06 6.20
C ASP A 50 5.94 2.56 6.15
N LEU A 51 5.58 1.92 5.04
CA LEU A 51 4.33 1.19 4.92
C LEU A 51 4.51 -0.15 5.64
N ALA A 52 3.81 -0.32 6.77
CA ALA A 52 3.80 -1.61 7.46
C ALA A 52 3.15 -2.67 6.54
N PRO A 53 3.81 -3.80 6.27
CA PRO A 53 3.18 -4.89 5.52
C PRO A 53 1.97 -5.42 6.30
N PRO A 54 0.97 -6.02 5.61
CA PRO A 54 -0.18 -6.60 6.27
C PRO A 54 0.27 -7.62 7.34
N PRO A 55 -0.34 -7.60 8.53
CA PRO A 55 0.05 -8.52 9.60
C PRO A 55 -0.29 -9.96 9.21
N GLY A 56 0.70 -10.86 9.25
CA GLY A 56 0.48 -12.31 9.10
C GLY A 56 1.45 -13.04 8.17
N ASP A 57 2.04 -12.34 7.20
CA ASP A 57 2.82 -13.00 6.14
C ASP A 57 4.31 -13.15 6.44
N TRP A 58 4.83 -12.40 7.42
CA TRP A 58 6.25 -12.41 7.75
C TRP A 58 6.79 -13.78 8.20
N PRO A 59 6.10 -14.53 9.09
CA PRO A 59 6.58 -15.86 9.50
C PRO A 59 6.60 -16.87 8.34
N VAL A 60 5.67 -16.75 7.39
CA VAL A 60 5.59 -17.62 6.21
C VAL A 60 6.75 -17.34 5.27
N LEU A 61 7.03 -16.05 5.02
CA LEU A 61 8.20 -15.63 4.24
C LEU A 61 9.50 -16.06 4.90
N GLU A 62 9.63 -15.88 6.21
CA GLU A 62 10.82 -16.28 6.97
C GLU A 62 11.05 -17.79 6.91
N ALA A 63 9.99 -18.59 7.06
CA ALA A 63 10.05 -20.05 6.92
C ALA A 63 10.50 -20.47 5.51
N ARG A 64 10.00 -19.79 4.47
CA ARG A 64 10.39 -20.05 3.09
C ARG A 64 11.84 -19.65 2.80
N LEU A 65 12.26 -18.47 3.24
CA LEU A 65 13.64 -18.00 3.07
C LEU A 65 14.64 -18.90 3.81
N ARG A 66 14.25 -19.45 4.97
CA ARG A 66 15.02 -20.47 5.69
C ARG A 66 15.08 -21.79 4.93
N ALA A 67 13.96 -22.25 4.36
CA ALA A 67 13.93 -23.45 3.53
C ALA A 67 14.76 -23.33 2.24
N GLU A 68 14.83 -22.12 1.67
CA GLU A 68 15.66 -21.78 0.51
C GLU A 68 17.14 -21.51 0.90
N GLY A 69 17.48 -21.57 2.20
CA GLY A 69 18.85 -21.38 2.69
C GLY A 69 19.35 -19.94 2.67
N LEU A 70 18.45 -18.97 2.45
CA LEU A 70 18.77 -17.54 2.40
C LEU A 70 18.87 -16.91 3.79
N ILE A 71 18.28 -17.54 4.80
CA ILE A 71 18.44 -17.18 6.21
C ILE A 71 19.16 -18.32 6.92
N SER A 72 20.35 -18.04 7.43
CA SER A 72 21.08 -18.96 8.30
C SER A 72 20.60 -18.81 9.73
N ASP A 73 20.09 -19.89 10.32
CA ASP A 73 19.89 -19.97 11.76
C ASP A 73 21.26 -19.89 12.42
N GLY A 74 21.54 -18.78 13.09
CA GLY A 74 22.81 -18.51 13.78
C GLY A 74 23.06 -19.41 14.99
N ARG A 75 22.76 -20.72 14.91
CA ARG A 75 23.28 -21.72 15.84
C ARG A 75 24.61 -22.20 15.29
N THR A 76 25.66 -21.60 15.83
CA THR A 76 27.04 -22.08 15.80
C THR A 76 27.12 -23.60 15.81
N ASP A 77 27.44 -24.19 14.66
CA ASP A 77 28.22 -25.42 14.62
C ASP A 77 29.67 -25.04 14.32
N GLY A 78 30.52 -25.54 15.21
CA GLY A 78 31.90 -25.15 15.38
C GLY A 78 32.75 -25.29 14.12
N ILE A 79 33.68 -24.36 14.04
CA ILE A 79 34.95 -24.50 13.35
C ILE A 79 35.58 -25.86 13.71
N ALA A 80 35.73 -26.74 12.72
CA ALA A 80 36.74 -27.80 12.70
C ALA A 80 37.00 -28.22 11.24
N GLY A 81 38.01 -27.63 10.57
CA GLY A 81 38.38 -28.11 9.23
C GLY A 81 39.21 -27.22 8.28
N ILE A 82 40.33 -26.62 8.74
CA ILE A 82 41.64 -26.51 8.03
C ILE A 82 41.61 -26.05 6.53
N HIS A 83 42.00 -24.84 6.13
CA HIS A 83 43.39 -24.35 5.96
C HIS A 83 43.41 -22.82 5.67
N GLY A 84 44.32 -22.07 6.31
CA GLY A 84 45.01 -20.93 5.65
C GLY A 84 44.76 -19.49 6.12
N GLY A 85 45.34 -19.09 7.26
CA GLY A 85 46.21 -17.89 7.32
C GLY A 85 45.63 -16.50 7.67
N ALA A 86 46.32 -15.86 8.63
CA ALA A 86 46.48 -14.42 8.88
C ALA A 86 45.53 -13.70 9.86
N SER A 87 45.94 -13.77 11.13
CA SER A 87 45.90 -12.78 12.22
C SER A 87 45.45 -11.34 11.91
N ARG A 88 44.43 -10.84 12.64
CA ARG A 88 44.42 -9.53 13.34
C ARG A 88 43.50 -9.55 14.58
N PRO A 89 43.94 -9.04 15.74
CA PRO A 89 43.10 -8.90 16.94
C PRO A 89 42.50 -7.48 17.03
N GLY A 90 41.26 -7.37 17.54
CA GLY A 90 40.62 -6.09 17.83
C GLY A 90 39.14 -6.26 18.14
N GLY A 91 38.82 -6.52 19.41
CA GLY A 91 37.52 -6.98 19.88
C GLY A 91 36.40 -5.93 19.88
N TRP A 92 35.19 -6.42 19.65
CA TRP A 92 33.93 -5.81 20.06
C TRP A 92 33.37 -6.64 21.24
N PRO A 93 33.10 -6.06 22.43
CA PRO A 93 32.29 -6.73 23.44
C PRO A 93 30.82 -6.65 23.00
N GLY A 94 30.08 -7.76 22.94
CA GLY A 94 29.26 -8.26 24.05
C GLY A 94 28.07 -7.31 24.31
N THR A 95 26.79 -7.68 24.19
CA THR A 95 26.13 -8.83 24.80
C THR A 95 24.70 -9.00 24.24
N TRP A 96 24.40 -10.10 23.55
CA TRP A 96 23.03 -10.48 23.13
C TRP A 96 22.44 -11.62 23.98
N ALA A 97 23.07 -11.93 25.11
CA ALA A 97 22.60 -12.95 26.03
C ALA A 97 22.41 -12.32 27.42
N THR A 98 21.18 -11.91 27.74
CA THR A 98 20.53 -12.02 29.06
C THR A 98 19.24 -11.18 29.10
N ARG A 99 18.10 -11.80 28.81
CA ARG A 99 16.87 -11.72 29.65
C ARG A 99 15.72 -12.49 29.02
N LEU A 100 15.77 -13.80 29.20
CA LEU A 100 14.57 -14.58 29.46
C LEU A 100 14.08 -14.20 30.87
N ARG A 101 12.93 -13.52 30.96
CA ARG A 101 12.16 -13.38 32.21
C ARG A 101 10.67 -13.40 31.89
N GLY A 102 10.02 -14.51 32.27
CA GLY A 102 8.77 -14.45 33.03
C GLY A 102 7.44 -14.58 32.28
N SER A 103 7.24 -15.70 31.56
CA SER A 103 5.87 -16.17 31.22
C SER A 103 5.20 -16.78 32.45
N TRP A 104 4.48 -15.99 33.26
CA TRP A 104 3.43 -16.48 34.18
C TRP A 104 2.62 -15.35 34.86
N MET A 105 2.06 -14.36 34.13
CA MET A 105 1.02 -13.50 34.72
C MET A 105 0.16 -12.77 33.67
N THR A 106 -0.27 -13.50 32.64
CA THR A 106 -1.21 -13.00 31.61
C THR A 106 -2.45 -13.88 31.52
N ALA A 107 -2.92 -14.41 32.66
CA ALA A 107 -4.17 -15.16 32.75
C ALA A 107 -5.30 -14.39 33.49
N ALA A 108 -5.04 -13.17 33.98
CA ALA A 108 -6.03 -12.37 34.72
C ALA A 108 -6.69 -11.24 33.89
N ALA A 109 -6.11 -10.83 32.76
CA ALA A 109 -6.62 -9.69 31.98
C ALA A 109 -7.72 -10.05 30.97
N ALA A 110 -7.85 -11.32 30.57
CA ALA A 110 -8.83 -11.74 29.55
C ALA A 110 -10.27 -11.87 30.10
N LEU A 111 -10.45 -12.06 31.42
CA LEU A 111 -11.78 -12.18 32.03
C LEU A 111 -12.45 -10.82 32.32
N ILE A 112 -11.68 -9.74 32.45
CA ILE A 112 -12.22 -8.40 32.76
C ILE A 112 -12.80 -7.73 31.50
N VAL A 113 -12.25 -8.01 30.32
CA VAL A 113 -12.75 -7.42 29.05
C VAL A 113 -13.98 -8.15 28.52
N PHE A 114 -14.13 -9.46 28.79
CA PHE A 114 -15.26 -10.23 28.27
C PHE A 114 -16.56 -10.07 29.09
N PHE A 115 -16.47 -9.76 30.39
CA PHE A 115 -17.66 -9.53 31.23
C PHE A 115 -18.04 -8.04 31.39
N GLY A 116 -17.20 -7.10 30.95
CA GLY A 116 -17.47 -5.66 31.04
C GLY A 116 -18.43 -5.09 29.97
N GLY A 117 -18.73 -5.84 28.90
CA GLY A 117 -19.49 -5.33 27.75
C GLY A 117 -20.99 -5.67 27.72
N ALA A 118 -21.50 -6.51 28.62
CA ALA A 118 -22.84 -7.11 28.48
C ALA A 118 -23.93 -6.50 29.39
N PHE A 119 -23.64 -5.48 30.21
CA PHE A 119 -24.61 -4.97 31.20
C PHE A 119 -25.06 -3.51 31.03
N THR A 120 -24.54 -2.77 30.04
CA THR A 120 -24.80 -1.32 29.91
C THR A 120 -25.66 -0.95 28.69
N GLY A 121 -26.59 -1.82 28.28
CA GLY A 121 -27.42 -1.58 27.07
C GLY A 121 -28.93 -1.67 27.26
N ALA A 122 -29.44 -2.09 28.42
CA ALA A 122 -30.85 -2.48 28.56
C ALA A 122 -31.68 -1.58 29.50
N GLN A 123 -31.18 -0.40 29.91
CA GLN A 123 -31.91 0.39 30.92
C GLN A 123 -31.82 1.92 30.78
N PHE A 124 -31.84 2.43 29.55
CA PHE A 124 -32.28 3.81 29.30
C PHE A 124 -33.18 3.84 28.07
N GLY A 125 -34.45 3.49 28.29
CA GLY A 125 -35.53 3.93 27.42
C GLY A 125 -35.91 5.38 27.75
N SER A 126 -36.35 6.09 26.71
CA SER A 126 -37.02 7.40 26.72
C SER A 126 -36.16 8.65 26.93
N SER A 127 -35.58 9.14 25.84
CA SER A 127 -35.82 10.53 25.42
C SER A 127 -35.43 10.65 23.95
N SER A 128 -36.40 11.13 23.18
CA SER A 128 -36.32 11.47 21.76
C SER A 128 -35.23 12.50 21.52
N GLU A 129 -34.13 12.09 20.90
CA GLU A 129 -33.19 12.98 20.22
C GLU A 129 -32.63 12.24 18.98
N GLU A 130 -32.74 12.96 17.88
CA GLU A 130 -32.38 12.67 16.50
C GLU A 130 -30.99 11.99 16.40
N THR A 131 -30.95 10.66 16.35
CA THR A 131 -29.72 9.91 16.10
C THR A 131 -29.77 9.40 14.66
N ALA A 132 -29.13 10.15 13.77
CA ALA A 132 -28.92 9.76 12.39
C ALA A 132 -28.13 8.43 12.29
N SER A 133 -28.60 7.56 11.40
CA SER A 133 -27.81 6.63 10.59
C SER A 133 -27.17 5.38 11.26
N ALA A 134 -27.84 4.76 12.23
CA ALA A 134 -27.69 3.31 12.46
C ALA A 134 -28.93 2.51 12.02
N GLY A 135 -30.12 3.11 12.10
CA GLY A 135 -31.40 2.50 11.69
C GLY A 135 -31.55 2.27 10.18
N GLY A 136 -31.02 3.17 9.35
CA GLY A 136 -31.18 3.07 7.89
C GLY A 136 -30.43 1.89 7.25
N ALA A 137 -29.28 1.51 7.81
CA ALA A 137 -28.50 0.38 7.30
C ALA A 137 -29.16 -0.96 7.68
N VAL A 138 -29.76 -1.07 8.87
CA VAL A 138 -30.47 -2.27 9.29
C VAL A 138 -31.82 -2.44 8.57
N ASP A 139 -32.52 -1.35 8.25
CA ASP A 139 -33.75 -1.38 7.43
C ASP A 139 -33.46 -1.77 5.98
N ALA A 140 -32.37 -1.24 5.39
CA ALA A 140 -31.97 -1.59 4.03
C ALA A 140 -31.60 -3.09 3.92
N LEU A 141 -30.90 -3.62 4.92
CA LEU A 141 -30.51 -5.04 4.95
C LEU A 141 -31.71 -5.97 5.18
N ALA A 142 -32.68 -5.55 6.01
CA ALA A 142 -33.94 -6.27 6.18
C ALA A 142 -34.77 -6.28 4.88
N SER A 143 -34.81 -5.17 4.15
CA SER A 143 -35.51 -5.05 2.86
C SER A 143 -34.91 -5.93 1.76
N VAL A 144 -33.61 -6.23 1.79
CA VAL A 144 -32.98 -7.13 0.82
C VAL A 144 -33.33 -8.60 1.14
N ASN A 145 -33.40 -8.96 2.42
CA ASN A 145 -33.74 -10.32 2.84
C ASN A 145 -35.22 -10.70 2.62
N SER A 146 -36.10 -9.72 2.40
CA SER A 146 -37.50 -9.96 2.03
C SER A 146 -37.74 -10.22 0.54
N LEU A 147 -36.74 -9.98 -0.32
CA LEU A 147 -36.84 -10.23 -1.76
C LEU A 147 -36.75 -11.74 -2.00
N THR A 148 -37.81 -12.31 -2.58
CA THR A 148 -37.91 -13.78 -2.73
C THR A 148 -37.83 -14.24 -4.18
N THR A 149 -37.89 -13.30 -5.13
CA THR A 149 -37.87 -13.60 -6.56
C THR A 149 -36.72 -12.90 -7.29
N PRO A 150 -36.17 -13.51 -8.36
CA PRO A 150 -35.10 -12.90 -9.15
C PRO A 150 -35.50 -11.54 -9.76
N GLU A 151 -36.74 -11.43 -10.26
CA GLU A 151 -37.24 -10.22 -10.91
C GLU A 151 -37.35 -9.06 -9.92
N GLU A 152 -37.86 -9.30 -8.72
CA GLU A 152 -37.95 -8.32 -7.63
C GLU A 152 -36.56 -7.85 -7.17
N THR A 153 -35.57 -8.76 -7.19
CA THR A 153 -34.17 -8.42 -6.89
C THR A 153 -33.56 -7.51 -7.94
N VAL A 154 -33.84 -7.76 -9.22
CA VAL A 154 -33.37 -6.93 -10.33
C VAL A 154 -34.01 -5.54 -10.27
N GLU A 155 -35.31 -5.46 -9.97
CA GLU A 155 -36.01 -4.17 -9.81
C GLU A 155 -35.45 -3.37 -8.63
N ALA A 156 -35.23 -4.02 -7.48
CA ALA A 156 -34.63 -3.40 -6.31
C ALA A 156 -33.20 -2.89 -6.59
N LEU A 157 -32.42 -3.63 -7.39
CA LEU A 157 -31.08 -3.24 -7.81
C LEU A 157 -31.12 -1.97 -8.67
N LEU A 158 -31.98 -1.94 -9.70
CA LEU A 158 -32.12 -0.78 -10.60
C LEU A 158 -32.57 0.48 -9.83
N LEU A 159 -33.50 0.33 -8.89
CA LEU A 159 -33.95 1.43 -8.04
C LEU A 159 -32.82 1.96 -7.14
N THR A 160 -32.02 1.06 -6.58
CA THR A 160 -30.88 1.41 -5.73
C THR A 160 -29.80 2.13 -6.53
N GLU A 161 -29.51 1.66 -7.74
CA GLU A 161 -28.57 2.30 -8.66
C GLU A 161 -29.02 3.71 -9.03
N ALA A 162 -30.29 3.90 -9.38
CA ALA A 162 -30.86 5.22 -9.65
C ALA A 162 -30.72 6.17 -8.45
N ARG A 163 -30.99 5.65 -7.24
CA ARG A 163 -30.80 6.43 -5.99
C ARG A 163 -29.34 6.79 -5.78
N TYR A 164 -28.42 5.85 -5.96
CA TYR A 164 -26.97 6.11 -5.85
C TYR A 164 -26.51 7.21 -6.81
N ILE A 165 -26.91 7.14 -8.08
CA ILE A 165 -26.58 8.16 -9.08
C ILE A 165 -27.10 9.54 -8.64
N SER A 166 -28.34 9.62 -8.14
CA SER A 166 -28.92 10.87 -7.68
C SER A 166 -28.17 11.47 -6.47
N LEU A 167 -27.75 10.63 -5.52
CA LEU A 167 -26.99 11.05 -4.34
C LEU A 167 -25.61 11.54 -4.71
N ARG A 168 -24.95 10.87 -5.66
CA ARG A 168 -23.63 11.30 -6.15
C ARG A 168 -23.71 12.66 -6.84
N ALA A 169 -24.70 12.86 -7.72
CA ALA A 169 -24.90 14.16 -8.37
C ALA A 169 -25.16 15.28 -7.35
N HIS A 170 -25.95 14.99 -6.31
CA HIS A 170 -26.18 15.94 -5.22
C HIS A 170 -24.92 16.22 -4.40
N LEU A 171 -24.10 15.20 -4.11
CA LEU A 171 -22.81 15.37 -3.44
C LEU A 171 -21.85 16.24 -4.28
N GLU A 172 -21.83 16.02 -5.59
CA GLU A 172 -21.05 16.84 -6.52
C GLU A 172 -21.53 18.30 -6.51
N ASP A 173 -22.84 18.55 -6.53
CA ASP A 173 -23.41 19.89 -6.38
C ASP A 173 -23.00 20.58 -5.06
N LEU A 174 -23.04 19.84 -3.95
CA LEU A 174 -22.61 20.35 -2.64
C LEU A 174 -21.09 20.64 -2.59
N THR A 175 -20.28 19.83 -3.25
CA THR A 175 -18.82 19.98 -3.25
C THR A 175 -18.33 21.06 -4.22
N VAL A 176 -19.00 21.24 -5.36
CA VAL A 176 -18.73 22.30 -6.34
C VAL A 176 -19.31 23.65 -5.88
N GLY A 177 -20.46 23.64 -5.21
CA GLY A 177 -21.11 24.85 -4.68
C GLY A 177 -20.47 25.40 -3.40
N GLY A 178 -19.77 24.57 -2.62
CA GLY A 178 -19.12 24.98 -1.37
C GLY A 178 -17.69 25.54 -1.52
N ALA A 179 -17.01 25.23 -2.62
CA ALA A 179 -15.67 25.73 -2.92
C ALA A 179 -15.70 26.43 -4.29
N GLY A 180 -15.79 27.76 -4.29
CA GLY A 180 -15.91 28.61 -5.49
C GLY A 180 -14.67 28.64 -6.40
N GLY A 181 -14.10 27.48 -6.72
CA GLY A 181 -13.07 27.30 -7.74
C GLY A 181 -13.45 26.11 -8.61
N ALA A 182 -13.44 26.30 -9.93
CA ALA A 182 -13.62 25.21 -10.89
C ALA A 182 -12.74 24.01 -10.48
N PRO A 183 -13.26 22.78 -10.48
CA PRO A 183 -12.45 21.61 -10.15
C PRO A 183 -11.31 21.52 -11.17
N VAL A 184 -10.12 21.96 -10.77
CA VAL A 184 -8.89 21.73 -11.52
C VAL A 184 -8.58 20.26 -11.34
N PHE A 185 -9.16 19.44 -12.22
CA PHE A 185 -8.91 18.01 -12.23
C PHE A 185 -7.50 17.80 -12.78
N ASP A 186 -6.54 17.59 -11.88
CA ASP A 186 -5.15 17.29 -12.25
C ASP A 186 -5.09 15.94 -12.97
N PRO A 187 -4.76 15.89 -14.28
CA PRO A 187 -4.71 14.66 -15.05
C PRO A 187 -3.69 13.65 -14.49
N HIS A 188 -2.62 14.13 -13.85
CA HIS A 188 -1.61 13.27 -13.22
C HIS A 188 -2.17 12.56 -11.98
N ARG A 189 -2.95 13.25 -11.15
CA ARG A 189 -3.62 12.62 -9.99
C ARG A 189 -4.64 11.58 -10.44
N ARG A 190 -5.40 11.88 -11.51
CA ARG A 190 -6.34 10.90 -12.09
C ARG A 190 -5.62 9.65 -12.56
N PHE A 191 -4.49 9.81 -13.25
CA PHE A 191 -3.69 8.69 -13.72
C PHE A 191 -3.21 7.79 -12.58
N VAL A 192 -2.68 8.37 -11.49
CA VAL A 192 -2.23 7.60 -10.31
C VAL A 192 -3.39 6.85 -9.66
N ALA A 193 -4.57 7.47 -9.55
CA ALA A 193 -5.76 6.80 -9.03
C ALA A 193 -6.17 5.61 -9.91
N LEU A 194 -6.17 5.78 -11.24
CA LEU A 194 -6.51 4.71 -12.19
C LEU A 194 -5.50 3.55 -12.15
N GLU A 195 -4.20 3.83 -12.00
CA GLU A 195 -3.18 2.79 -11.82
C GLU A 195 -3.40 1.96 -10.55
N HIS A 196 -3.80 2.62 -9.46
CA HIS A 196 -4.12 1.92 -8.21
C HIS A 196 -5.34 1.00 -8.38
N VAL A 197 -6.42 1.51 -8.96
CA VAL A 197 -7.65 0.72 -9.21
C VAL A 197 -7.36 -0.44 -10.16
N ALA A 198 -6.55 -0.23 -11.19
CA ALA A 198 -6.10 -1.29 -12.09
C ALA A 198 -5.34 -2.40 -11.34
N ALA A 199 -4.36 -2.03 -10.51
CA ALA A 199 -3.58 -2.99 -9.73
C ALA A 199 -4.46 -3.81 -8.76
N VAL A 200 -5.37 -3.15 -8.05
CA VAL A 200 -6.32 -3.81 -7.14
C VAL A 200 -7.26 -4.74 -7.91
N SER A 201 -7.80 -4.31 -9.05
CA SER A 201 -8.71 -5.11 -9.87
C SER A 201 -8.03 -6.35 -10.45
N GLN A 202 -6.77 -6.22 -10.90
CA GLN A 202 -5.97 -7.36 -11.34
C GLN A 202 -5.68 -8.34 -10.20
N ALA A 203 -5.41 -7.85 -8.98
CA ALA A 203 -5.23 -8.71 -7.82
C ALA A 203 -6.53 -9.45 -7.45
N ALA A 204 -7.68 -8.78 -7.50
CA ALA A 204 -8.99 -9.38 -7.28
C ALA A 204 -9.32 -10.44 -8.34
N LEU A 205 -9.01 -10.19 -9.62
CA LEU A 205 -9.22 -11.15 -10.70
C LEU A 205 -8.38 -12.42 -10.57
N ARG A 206 -7.19 -12.35 -9.93
CA ARG A 206 -6.41 -13.58 -9.64
C ARG A 206 -7.12 -14.48 -8.63
N GLN A 207 -7.95 -13.92 -7.76
CA GLN A 207 -8.75 -14.68 -6.79
C GLN A 207 -10.05 -15.20 -7.41
N LEU A 208 -10.65 -14.41 -8.31
CA LEU A 208 -11.94 -14.69 -8.96
C LEU A 208 -11.86 -14.48 -10.49
N PRO A 209 -11.21 -15.39 -11.24
CA PRO A 209 -10.93 -15.18 -12.67
C PRO A 209 -12.19 -15.18 -13.55
N GLY A 210 -13.27 -15.80 -13.08
CA GLY A 210 -14.55 -15.90 -13.80
C GLY A 210 -15.56 -14.80 -13.49
N ASP A 211 -15.20 -13.79 -12.68
CA ASP A 211 -16.13 -12.73 -12.30
C ASP A 211 -16.36 -11.75 -13.48
N PRO A 212 -17.58 -11.66 -14.04
CA PRO A 212 -17.86 -10.78 -15.17
C PRO A 212 -17.78 -9.29 -14.81
N TYR A 213 -18.08 -8.91 -13.57
CA TYR A 213 -18.02 -7.52 -13.10
C TYR A 213 -16.58 -7.05 -13.00
N LEU A 214 -15.70 -7.83 -12.36
CA LEU A 214 -14.28 -7.47 -12.23
C LEU A 214 -13.58 -7.37 -13.58
N ASN A 215 -13.94 -8.25 -14.52
CA ASN A 215 -13.44 -8.19 -15.89
C ASN A 215 -13.93 -6.92 -16.61
N GLY A 216 -15.22 -6.59 -16.51
CA GLY A 216 -15.77 -5.36 -17.09
C GLY A 216 -15.17 -4.08 -16.50
N LEU A 217 -14.99 -4.06 -15.17
CA LEU A 217 -14.34 -2.97 -14.44
C LEU A 217 -12.89 -2.79 -14.87
N LEU A 218 -12.11 -3.86 -15.01
CA LEU A 218 -10.73 -3.74 -15.45
C LEU A 218 -10.64 -3.15 -16.86
N VAL A 219 -11.52 -3.58 -17.77
CA VAL A 219 -11.56 -3.05 -19.14
C VAL A 219 -11.90 -1.56 -19.16
N SER A 220 -12.89 -1.12 -18.36
CA SER A 220 -13.26 0.30 -18.30
C SER A 220 -12.13 1.16 -17.74
N VAL A 221 -11.48 0.70 -16.66
CA VAL A 221 -10.34 1.38 -16.03
C VAL A 221 -9.16 1.50 -17.01
N MET A 222 -8.86 0.44 -17.77
CA MET A 222 -7.80 0.47 -18.78
C MET A 222 -8.10 1.45 -19.92
N GLY A 223 -9.36 1.52 -20.36
CA GLY A 223 -9.79 2.49 -21.37
C GLY A 223 -9.67 3.94 -20.87
N GLU A 224 -10.04 4.19 -19.62
CA GLU A 224 -9.97 5.52 -19.00
C GLU A 224 -8.52 5.97 -18.74
N ARG A 225 -7.65 5.02 -18.36
CA ARG A 225 -6.21 5.25 -18.22
C ARG A 225 -5.60 5.72 -19.53
N GLU A 226 -5.90 5.02 -20.62
CA GLU A 226 -5.39 5.36 -21.96
C GLU A 226 -5.93 6.72 -22.45
N ALA A 227 -7.19 7.04 -22.15
CA ALA A 227 -7.75 8.36 -22.43
C ALA A 227 -7.03 9.47 -21.64
N THR A 228 -6.69 9.20 -20.37
CA THR A 228 -5.98 10.16 -19.51
C THR A 228 -4.56 10.40 -20.01
N ILE A 229 -3.82 9.36 -20.41
CA ILE A 229 -2.49 9.50 -21.03
C ILE A 229 -2.56 10.39 -22.28
N ARG A 230 -3.55 10.16 -23.16
CA ARG A 230 -3.76 10.99 -24.35
C ARG A 230 -4.07 12.45 -24.02
N SER A 231 -4.77 12.72 -22.92
CA SER A 231 -5.05 14.09 -22.46
C SER A 231 -3.81 14.80 -21.89
N ILE A 232 -2.92 14.06 -21.22
CA ILE A 232 -1.65 14.59 -20.70
C ILE A 232 -0.73 14.94 -21.87
N SER A 233 -0.61 14.05 -22.86
CA SER A 233 0.25 14.28 -24.03
C SER A 233 -0.26 15.43 -24.91
N SER A 234 -1.57 15.57 -25.09
CA SER A 234 -2.15 16.70 -25.85
C SER A 234 -1.96 18.05 -25.15
N THR A 235 -2.00 18.07 -23.81
CA THR A 235 -1.76 19.28 -23.02
C THR A 235 -0.29 19.69 -23.03
N THR A 236 0.63 18.71 -23.08
CA THR A 236 2.09 18.95 -23.10
C THR A 236 2.58 19.45 -24.46
N GLY A 237 1.96 19.05 -25.57
CA GLY A 237 2.35 19.47 -26.92
C GLY A 237 1.87 20.86 -27.36
N ALA A 238 1.20 21.62 -26.48
CA ALA A 238 0.68 22.96 -26.76
C ALA A 238 1.60 24.10 -26.28
N TYR A 239 2.83 23.79 -25.87
CA TYR A 239 3.88 24.73 -25.46
C TYR A 239 5.11 24.60 -26.35
#